data_AF-A0A932XRP1-F1
#
_entry.id   AF-A0A932XRP1-F1
#
_cell.length_a   1.000
_cell.length_b   1.000
_cell.length_c   1.000
_cell.angle_alpha   90.00
_cell.angle_beta   90.00
_cell.angle_gamma   90.00
#
_symmetry.space_group_name_H-M   'P 1'
#
loop_
_entity.id
_entity.type
_entity.pdbx_description
1 polymer ?
#
loop_
_entity_poly.entity_id
_entity_poly.type
_entity_poly.pdbx_seq_one_letter_code
_entity_poly.pdbx_strand_id
1 'polypeptide(L)'
;PHFTFKKKLSHTADSQDQRHRMVPASRPLLACQFMHDQPDYIVPPLILASAEAEAEYRRIMARTWHAIDQLLNAGISEEFALYLLPNAFPIRFEESGDLLHFHHKWVQRLCYTAQEEIWAACRDEVLQVSERFPEIGRYINAPCWPRAQAGIKPICPEGDRFCGVPVWKLPVEQYTRLI
;
A
#
# COMPACT_ATOMS: atom_id res chain seq x y z
N PRO A 1 22.20 0.16 6.75
CA PRO A 1 21.08 -0.43 7.53
C PRO A 1 20.24 -1.34 6.64
N HIS A 2 19.79 -2.46 7.18
CA HIS A 2 18.87 -3.39 6.53
C HIS A 2 17.58 -3.41 7.33
N PHE A 3 16.44 -3.33 6.65
CA PHE A 3 15.12 -3.31 7.27
C PHE A 3 14.29 -4.50 6.82
N THR A 4 13.34 -4.90 7.65
CA THR A 4 12.34 -5.91 7.31
C THR A 4 11.01 -5.49 7.92
N PHE A 5 9.97 -5.49 7.10
CA PHE A 5 8.62 -5.10 7.50
C PHE A 5 7.63 -6.23 7.25
N LYS A 6 6.73 -6.45 8.19
CA LYS A 6 5.55 -7.31 8.02
C LYS A 6 4.39 -6.47 7.53
N LYS A 7 3.78 -6.87 6.42
CA LYS A 7 2.80 -6.05 5.72
C LYS A 7 1.53 -6.83 5.45
N LYS A 8 0.40 -6.12 5.49
CA LYS A 8 -0.90 -6.56 4.98
C LYS A 8 -1.36 -5.49 4.00
N LEU A 9 -1.36 -5.82 2.71
CA LEU A 9 -1.80 -4.92 1.64
C LEU A 9 -2.81 -5.62 0.74
N SER A 10 -3.68 -4.87 0.08
CA SER A 10 -4.59 -5.38 -0.92
C SER A 10 -3.76 -5.88 -2.10
N HIS A 11 -4.32 -6.81 -2.86
CA HIS A 11 -3.69 -7.27 -4.10
C HIS A 11 -3.35 -6.09 -5.04
N THR A 12 -4.17 -5.04 -5.04
CA THR A 12 -3.91 -3.80 -5.82
C THR A 12 -2.71 -3.01 -5.30
N ALA A 13 -2.59 -2.83 -3.98
CA ALA A 13 -1.45 -2.12 -3.39
C ALA A 13 -0.16 -2.95 -3.51
N ASP A 14 -0.21 -4.26 -3.26
CA ASP A 14 0.92 -5.17 -3.46
C ASP A 14 1.39 -5.22 -4.92
N SER A 15 0.48 -5.19 -5.90
CA SER A 15 0.83 -5.11 -7.32
C SER A 15 1.65 -3.86 -7.67
N GLN A 16 1.45 -2.75 -6.95
CA GLN A 16 2.29 -1.55 -7.07
C GLN A 16 3.60 -1.67 -6.30
N ASP A 17 3.59 -2.40 -5.19
CA ASP A 17 4.72 -2.65 -4.30
C ASP A 17 5.79 -3.52 -4.98
N GLN A 18 5.37 -4.60 -5.64
CA GLN A 18 6.22 -5.53 -6.41
C GLN A 18 7.06 -4.86 -7.52
N ARG A 19 6.73 -3.63 -7.91
CA ARG A 19 7.49 -2.87 -8.91
C ARG A 19 8.82 -2.35 -8.37
N HIS A 20 9.00 -2.33 -7.05
CA HIS A 20 10.24 -1.97 -6.35
C HIS A 20 11.18 -3.18 -6.27
N ARG A 21 11.69 -3.60 -7.43
CA ARG A 21 12.47 -4.86 -7.62
C ARG A 21 13.69 -5.05 -6.70
N MET A 22 14.21 -3.99 -6.11
CA MET A 22 15.36 -4.04 -5.19
C MET A 22 14.96 -4.14 -3.72
N VAL A 23 13.66 -4.28 -3.43
CA VAL A 23 13.11 -4.56 -2.11
C VAL A 23 12.33 -5.88 -2.21
N PRO A 24 13.02 -7.03 -2.23
CA PRO A 24 12.36 -8.32 -2.38
C PRO A 24 11.44 -8.61 -1.19
N ALA A 25 10.39 -9.39 -1.46
CA ALA A 25 9.43 -9.80 -0.45
C ALA A 25 9.11 -11.29 -0.55
N SER A 26 9.01 -11.93 0.60
CA SER A 26 8.54 -13.30 0.75
C SER A 26 7.02 -13.28 0.85
N ARG A 27 6.34 -13.74 -0.21
CA ARG A 27 4.89 -13.82 -0.30
C ARG A 27 4.46 -15.28 -0.26
N PRO A 28 3.72 -15.73 0.77
CA PRO A 28 3.09 -17.05 0.76
C PRO A 28 2.17 -17.22 -0.45
N LEU A 29 1.96 -18.46 -0.88
CA LEU A 29 1.01 -18.78 -1.96
C LEU A 29 -0.36 -18.19 -1.65
N LEU A 30 -1.00 -17.59 -2.65
CA LEU A 30 -2.27 -16.87 -2.50
C LEU A 30 -3.36 -17.77 -1.90
N ALA A 31 -3.46 -19.01 -2.40
CA ALA A 31 -4.43 -20.00 -1.92
C ALA A 31 -4.25 -20.32 -0.42
N CYS A 32 -3.02 -20.37 0.08
CA CYS A 32 -2.76 -20.61 1.51
C CYS A 32 -3.16 -19.45 2.42
N GLN A 33 -3.49 -18.29 1.85
CA GLN A 33 -3.96 -17.11 2.59
C GLN A 33 -5.48 -16.96 2.52
N PHE A 34 -6.16 -17.75 1.69
CA PHE A 34 -7.61 -17.74 1.57
C PHE A 34 -8.26 -18.45 2.76
N MET A 35 -9.37 -17.89 3.25
CA MET A 35 -10.20 -18.49 4.29
C MET A 35 -11.61 -18.70 3.75
N HIS A 36 -12.07 -19.95 3.81
CA HIS A 36 -13.43 -20.33 3.50
C HIS A 36 -14.43 -19.67 4.44
N ASP A 37 -15.62 -19.34 3.93
CA ASP A 37 -16.77 -18.81 4.67
C ASP A 37 -16.52 -17.51 5.47
N GLN A 38 -15.30 -16.96 5.40
CA GLN A 38 -14.90 -15.75 6.11
C GLN A 38 -14.33 -14.71 5.13
N PRO A 39 -15.14 -13.71 4.73
CA PRO A 39 -14.67 -12.62 3.90
C PRO A 39 -13.50 -11.86 4.54
N ASP A 40 -12.35 -11.86 3.86
CA ASP A 40 -11.14 -11.13 4.27
C ASP A 40 -10.68 -10.22 3.13
N TYR A 41 -10.91 -8.92 3.31
CA TYR A 41 -10.64 -7.89 2.30
C TYR A 41 -10.28 -6.57 3.00
N ILE A 42 -9.59 -5.70 2.27
CA ILE A 42 -9.28 -4.34 2.72
C ILE A 42 -10.36 -3.39 2.22
N VAL A 43 -10.95 -2.64 3.14
CA VAL A 43 -11.90 -1.57 2.80
C VAL A 43 -11.11 -0.27 2.62
N PRO A 44 -11.08 0.33 1.42
CA PRO A 44 -10.39 1.60 1.21
C PRO A 44 -11.00 2.71 2.08
N PRO A 45 -10.22 3.66 2.61
CA PRO A 45 -10.78 4.72 3.46
C PRO A 45 -11.84 5.59 2.75
N LEU A 46 -11.74 5.77 1.42
CA LEU A 46 -12.77 6.46 0.64
C LEU A 46 -14.13 5.77 0.71
N ILE A 47 -14.14 4.42 0.78
CA ILE A 47 -15.37 3.65 0.93
C ILE A 47 -15.93 3.82 2.34
N LEU A 48 -15.07 3.88 3.36
CA LEU A 48 -15.48 4.15 4.76
C LEU A 48 -16.05 5.56 4.96
N ALA A 49 -15.77 6.51 4.05
CA ALA A 49 -16.28 7.87 4.13
C ALA A 49 -17.77 8.00 3.74
N SER A 50 -18.38 6.96 3.17
CA SER A 50 -19.82 6.92 2.84
C SER A 50 -20.44 5.61 3.31
N ALA A 51 -21.44 5.71 4.18
CA ALA A 51 -22.15 4.54 4.71
C ALA A 51 -22.81 3.71 3.59
N GLU A 52 -23.33 4.37 2.55
CA GLU A 52 -23.93 3.73 1.39
C GLU A 52 -22.89 2.96 0.57
N ALA A 53 -21.73 3.58 0.32
CA ALA A 53 -20.63 2.94 -0.39
C ALA A 53 -20.08 1.74 0.40
N GLU A 54 -19.90 1.89 1.71
CA GLU A 54 -19.46 0.82 2.60
C GLU A 54 -20.45 -0.36 2.59
N ALA A 55 -21.74 -0.10 2.71
CA ALA A 55 -22.77 -1.14 2.71
C ALA A 55 -22.75 -1.94 1.39
N GLU A 56 -22.70 -1.26 0.25
CA GLU A 56 -22.65 -1.91 -1.06
C GLU A 56 -21.35 -2.70 -1.26
N TYR A 57 -20.23 -2.13 -0.84
CA TYR A 57 -18.93 -2.78 -0.91
C TYR A 57 -18.92 -4.11 -0.13
N ARG A 58 -19.37 -4.08 1.13
CA ARG A 58 -19.46 -5.28 1.98
C ARG A 58 -20.39 -6.33 1.39
N ARG A 59 -21.53 -5.92 0.83
CA ARG A 59 -22.49 -6.80 0.17
C ARG A 59 -21.88 -7.53 -1.01
N ILE A 60 -21.13 -6.83 -1.86
CA ILE A 60 -20.44 -7.43 -3.01
C ILE A 60 -19.36 -8.40 -2.54
N MET A 61 -18.54 -8.01 -1.55
CA MET A 61 -17.51 -8.92 -1.02
C MET A 61 -18.12 -10.21 -0.47
N ALA A 62 -19.20 -10.12 0.33
CA ALA A 62 -19.88 -11.30 0.85
C ALA A 62 -20.40 -12.22 -0.28
N ARG A 63 -20.96 -11.64 -1.34
CA ARG A 63 -21.40 -12.38 -2.52
C ARG A 63 -20.25 -13.06 -3.26
N THR A 64 -19.10 -12.39 -3.39
CA THR A 64 -17.91 -12.95 -4.03
C THR A 64 -17.39 -14.16 -3.26
N TRP A 65 -17.29 -14.08 -1.92
CA TRP A 65 -16.90 -15.22 -1.09
C TRP A 65 -17.86 -16.39 -1.24
N HIS A 66 -19.17 -16.12 -1.14
CA HIS A 66 -20.18 -17.16 -1.32
C HIS A 66 -20.06 -17.87 -2.68
N ALA A 67 -19.78 -17.13 -3.76
CA ALA A 67 -19.58 -17.71 -5.09
C ALA A 67 -18.32 -18.57 -5.17
N ILE A 68 -17.22 -18.16 -4.52
CA ILE A 68 -15.99 -18.97 -4.42
C ILE A 68 -16.30 -20.28 -3.68
N ASP A 69 -16.95 -20.21 -2.53
CA ASP A 69 -17.30 -21.39 -1.73
C ASP A 69 -18.24 -22.34 -2.49
N GLN A 70 -19.18 -21.81 -3.28
CA GLN A 70 -20.03 -22.63 -4.17
C GLN A 70 -19.23 -23.39 -5.22
N LEU A 71 -18.24 -22.76 -5.85
CA LEU A 71 -17.37 -23.43 -6.83
C LEU A 71 -16.53 -24.54 -6.17
N LEU A 72 -15.95 -24.25 -5.00
CA LEU A 72 -15.15 -25.21 -4.24
C LEU A 72 -15.99 -26.41 -3.79
N ASN A 73 -17.21 -26.17 -3.29
CA ASN A 73 -18.16 -27.23 -2.92
C ASN A 73 -18.62 -28.08 -4.12
N ALA A 74 -18.59 -27.52 -5.33
CA ALA A 74 -18.85 -28.25 -6.57
C ALA A 74 -17.65 -29.08 -7.07
N GLY A 75 -16.53 -29.09 -6.34
CA GLY A 75 -15.32 -29.83 -6.67
C GLY A 75 -14.39 -29.14 -7.67
N ILE A 76 -14.59 -27.84 -7.94
CA ILE A 76 -13.65 -27.05 -8.74
C ILE A 76 -12.37 -26.83 -7.93
N SER A 77 -11.20 -26.91 -8.59
CA SER A 77 -9.93 -26.68 -7.90
C SER A 77 -9.80 -25.25 -7.40
N GLU A 78 -9.04 -25.06 -6.32
CA GLU A 78 -8.77 -23.73 -5.75
C GLU A 78 -8.18 -22.76 -6.77
N GLU A 79 -7.26 -23.25 -7.63
CA GLU A 79 -6.64 -22.43 -8.69
C GLU A 79 -7.69 -21.75 -9.57
N PHE A 80 -8.77 -22.45 -9.94
CA PHE A 80 -9.84 -21.89 -10.77
C PHE A 80 -10.87 -21.10 -9.96
N ALA A 81 -11.25 -21.57 -8.78
CA ALA A 81 -12.22 -20.86 -7.95
C ALA A 81 -11.71 -19.48 -7.49
N LEU A 82 -10.42 -19.40 -7.15
CA LEU A 82 -9.78 -18.17 -6.66
C LEU A 82 -9.54 -17.11 -7.74
N TYR A 83 -9.85 -17.38 -9.02
CA TYR A 83 -9.94 -16.31 -10.03
C TYR A 83 -11.00 -15.25 -9.68
N LEU A 84 -11.96 -15.58 -8.82
CA LEU A 84 -12.96 -14.63 -8.33
C LEU A 84 -12.43 -13.73 -7.20
N LEU A 85 -11.22 -13.96 -6.67
CA LEU A 85 -10.68 -13.13 -5.60
C LEU A 85 -10.64 -11.65 -6.03
N PRO A 86 -11.18 -10.74 -5.21
CA PRO A 86 -11.21 -9.34 -5.57
C PRO A 86 -9.82 -8.71 -5.42
N ASN A 87 -9.61 -7.60 -6.11
CA ASN A 87 -8.46 -6.71 -5.94
C ASN A 87 -8.19 -6.26 -4.50
N ALA A 88 -9.20 -6.35 -3.65
CA ALA A 88 -9.16 -6.02 -2.22
C ALA A 88 -8.65 -7.17 -1.33
N PHE A 89 -8.46 -8.37 -1.89
CA PHE A 89 -7.94 -9.51 -1.15
C PHE A 89 -6.57 -9.17 -0.54
N PRO A 90 -6.35 -9.41 0.76
CA PRO A 90 -5.15 -8.98 1.44
C PRO A 90 -4.02 -9.99 1.30
N ILE A 91 -2.91 -9.52 0.77
CA ILE A 91 -1.62 -10.18 0.73
C ILE A 91 -0.86 -9.86 2.01
N ARG A 92 -0.50 -10.90 2.75
CA ARG A 92 0.34 -10.84 3.94
C ARG A 92 1.73 -11.31 3.59
N PHE A 93 2.73 -10.46 3.80
CA PHE A 93 4.09 -10.75 3.36
C PHE A 93 5.14 -10.05 4.21
N GLU A 94 6.37 -10.52 4.08
CA GLU A 94 7.55 -9.87 4.67
C GLU A 94 8.38 -9.26 3.55
N GLU A 95 8.75 -8.00 3.72
CA GLU A 95 9.54 -7.26 2.74
C GLU A 95 10.84 -6.80 3.39
N SER A 96 11.96 -7.06 2.71
CA SER A 96 13.31 -6.80 3.24
C SER A 96 14.18 -6.07 2.23
N GLY A 97 15.10 -5.26 2.71
CA GLY A 97 15.95 -4.47 1.84
C GLY A 97 16.87 -3.51 2.56
N ASP A 98 17.89 -3.05 1.84
CA ASP A 98 18.81 -2.04 2.34
C ASP A 98 18.20 -0.65 2.27
N LEU A 99 18.71 0.25 3.12
CA LEU A 99 18.27 1.64 3.20
C LEU A 99 18.20 2.33 1.82
N LEU A 100 19.15 2.08 0.92
CA LEU A 100 19.16 2.70 -0.41
C LEU A 100 17.90 2.35 -1.23
N HIS A 101 17.49 1.08 -1.19
CA HIS A 101 16.36 0.57 -1.96
C HIS A 101 15.03 1.00 -1.35
N PHE A 102 14.93 0.95 -0.02
CA PHE A 102 13.79 1.52 0.68
C PHE A 102 13.68 3.04 0.49
N HIS A 103 14.79 3.77 0.51
CA HIS A 103 14.78 5.20 0.23
C HIS A 103 14.21 5.50 -1.16
N HIS A 104 14.62 4.76 -2.19
CA HIS A 104 14.03 4.88 -3.54
C HIS A 104 12.51 4.67 -3.52
N LYS A 105 12.05 3.62 -2.84
CA LYS A 105 10.63 3.31 -2.69
C LYS A 105 9.86 4.40 -1.95
N TRP A 106 10.31 4.78 -0.76
CA TRP A 106 9.67 5.77 0.10
C TRP A 106 9.56 7.12 -0.59
N VAL A 107 10.62 7.59 -1.25
CA VAL A 107 10.62 8.84 -2.01
C VAL A 107 9.52 8.85 -3.07
N GLN A 108 9.25 7.72 -3.74
CA GLN A 108 8.18 7.65 -4.74
C GLN A 108 6.79 7.49 -4.12
N ARG A 109 6.67 6.70 -3.05
CA ARG A 109 5.37 6.32 -2.46
C ARG A 109 4.86 7.27 -1.39
N LEU A 110 5.68 8.18 -0.87
CA LEU A 110 5.26 9.25 0.03
C LEU A 110 4.62 10.45 -0.68
N CYS A 111 4.63 10.50 -2.01
CA CYS A 111 3.91 11.51 -2.78
C CYS A 111 2.39 11.27 -2.69
N TYR A 112 1.58 12.33 -2.57
CA TYR A 112 0.12 12.20 -2.51
C TYR A 112 -0.53 11.75 -3.83
N THR A 113 0.24 11.72 -4.92
CA THR A 113 -0.19 11.12 -6.19
C THR A 113 -0.11 9.59 -6.18
N ALA A 114 0.60 8.97 -5.24
CA ALA A 114 0.60 7.52 -5.07
C ALA A 114 -0.80 7.04 -4.67
N GLN A 115 -1.12 5.76 -4.88
CA GLN A 115 -2.37 5.19 -4.36
C GLN A 115 -2.34 5.21 -2.81
N GLU A 116 -3.51 5.40 -2.19
CA GLU A 116 -3.61 5.70 -0.76
C GLU A 116 -3.02 4.62 0.14
N GLU A 117 -3.32 3.36 -0.11
CA GLU A 117 -2.90 2.28 0.77
C GLU A 117 -1.38 2.07 0.76
N ILE A 118 -0.76 2.05 -0.43
CA ILE A 118 0.71 1.95 -0.52
C ILE A 118 1.42 3.19 0.04
N TRP A 119 0.79 4.37 -0.09
CA TRP A 119 1.27 5.59 0.55
C TRP A 119 1.23 5.47 2.07
N ALA A 120 0.10 4.99 2.63
CA ALA A 120 -0.08 4.82 4.07
C ALA A 120 0.91 3.80 4.63
N ALA A 121 1.12 2.67 3.94
CA ALA A 121 2.11 1.67 4.31
C ALA A 121 3.54 2.22 4.30
N CYS A 122 3.93 2.97 3.26
CA CYS A 122 5.26 3.59 3.21
C CYS A 122 5.42 4.68 4.28
N ARG A 123 4.37 5.44 4.59
CA ARG A 123 4.38 6.39 5.70
C ARG A 123 4.62 5.67 7.03
N ASP A 124 3.91 4.58 7.30
CA ASP A 124 4.08 3.78 8.51
C ASP A 124 5.51 3.23 8.65
N GLU A 125 6.05 2.65 7.59
CA GLU A 125 7.45 2.19 7.53
C GLU A 125 8.43 3.32 7.89
N VAL A 126 8.26 4.51 7.31
CA VAL A 126 9.14 5.66 7.55
C VAL A 126 9.00 6.21 8.96
N LEU A 127 7.81 6.18 9.55
CA LEU A 127 7.61 6.58 10.95
C LEU A 127 8.34 5.65 11.91
N GLN A 128 8.23 4.33 11.71
CA GLN A 128 8.98 3.35 12.51
C GLN A 128 10.51 3.54 12.37
N VAL A 129 10.98 3.80 11.15
CA VAL A 129 12.41 4.08 10.90
C VAL A 129 12.83 5.39 11.56
N SER A 130 12.01 6.43 11.51
CA SER A 130 12.32 7.74 12.08
C SER A 130 12.33 7.71 13.60
N GLU A 131 11.44 6.93 14.22
CA GLU A 131 11.45 6.68 15.65
C GLU A 131 12.74 5.95 16.09
N ARG A 132 13.14 4.90 15.38
CA ARG A 132 14.30 4.09 15.75
C ARG A 132 15.64 4.71 15.35
N PHE A 133 15.66 5.43 14.23
CA PHE A 133 16.85 6.03 13.61
C PHE A 133 16.58 7.49 13.18
N PRO A 134 16.47 8.44 14.13
CA PRO A 134 16.11 9.83 13.82
C PRO A 134 17.08 10.54 12.85
N GLU A 135 18.35 10.13 12.84
CA GLU A 135 19.36 10.64 11.90
C GLU A 135 19.10 10.23 10.45
N ILE A 136 18.47 9.08 10.24
CA ILE A 136 18.06 8.59 8.93
C ILE A 136 16.72 9.22 8.56
N GLY A 137 15.75 9.16 9.50
CA GLY A 137 14.38 9.65 9.30
C GLY A 137 14.30 11.08 8.78
N ARG A 138 15.16 11.98 9.28
CA ARG A 138 15.19 13.40 8.87
C ARG A 138 15.40 13.63 7.37
N TYR A 139 15.95 12.64 6.65
CA TYR A 139 16.24 12.73 5.21
C TYR A 139 15.25 11.97 4.33
N ILE A 140 14.28 11.26 4.90
CA ILE A 140 13.30 10.48 4.14
C ILE A 140 12.00 11.28 4.01
N ASN A 141 11.67 11.70 2.80
CA ASN A 141 10.48 12.51 2.51
C ASN A 141 9.93 12.24 1.11
N ALA A 142 8.77 12.82 0.79
CA ALA A 142 8.19 12.82 -0.56
C ALA A 142 9.16 13.45 -1.60
N PRO A 143 9.00 13.18 -2.92
CA PRO A 143 10.04 13.43 -3.92
C PRO A 143 10.26 14.92 -4.23
N CYS A 144 9.33 15.78 -3.83
CA CYS A 144 9.47 17.22 -3.86
C CYS A 144 10.41 17.79 -2.79
N TRP A 145 10.58 17.10 -1.66
CA TRP A 145 11.43 17.56 -0.56
C TRP A 145 12.91 17.66 -0.92
N PRO A 146 13.59 16.62 -1.49
CA PRO A 146 15.00 16.74 -1.82
C PRO A 146 15.27 17.84 -2.86
N ARG A 147 14.32 18.09 -3.77
CA ARG A 147 14.40 19.21 -4.73
C ARG A 147 14.31 20.56 -4.04
N ALA A 148 13.42 20.70 -3.05
CA ALA A 148 13.30 21.90 -2.24
C ALA A 148 14.59 22.19 -1.48
N GLN A 149 15.19 21.17 -0.84
CA GLN A 149 16.47 21.32 -0.12
C GLN A 149 17.62 21.71 -1.05
N ALA A 150 17.63 21.19 -2.28
CA ALA A 150 18.65 21.52 -3.28
C ALA A 150 18.38 22.85 -4.03
N GLY A 151 17.28 23.56 -3.75
CA GLY A 151 16.92 24.78 -4.48
C GLY A 151 16.53 24.56 -5.95
N ILE A 152 16.18 23.34 -6.34
CA ILE A 152 15.88 22.97 -7.74
C ILE A 152 14.41 23.30 -8.07
N LYS A 153 14.18 24.05 -9.16
CA LYS A 153 12.85 24.37 -9.68
C LYS A 153 12.51 23.57 -10.95
N PRO A 154 11.23 23.20 -11.17
CA PRO A 154 10.12 23.29 -10.22
C PRO A 154 10.32 22.34 -9.02
N ILE A 155 9.83 22.73 -7.83
CA ILE A 155 10.02 21.93 -6.61
C ILE A 155 9.27 20.60 -6.72
N CYS A 156 8.02 20.63 -7.19
CA CYS A 156 7.27 19.41 -7.45
C CYS A 156 7.80 18.73 -8.73
N PRO A 157 8.26 17.47 -8.66
CA PRO A 157 8.71 16.74 -9.84
C PRO A 157 7.56 16.23 -10.71
N GLU A 158 6.32 16.24 -10.21
CA GLU A 158 5.14 15.74 -10.93
C GLU A 158 4.57 16.71 -11.97
N GLY A 159 5.08 17.95 -12.03
CA GLY A 159 4.65 18.96 -13.00
C GLY A 159 3.15 19.24 -12.92
N ASP A 160 2.45 19.03 -14.03
CA ASP A 160 0.99 19.22 -14.14
C ASP A 160 0.19 18.31 -13.21
N ARG A 161 0.80 17.22 -12.72
CA ARG A 161 0.20 16.32 -11.72
C ARG A 161 0.54 16.72 -10.28
N PHE A 162 0.84 18.00 -10.05
CA PHE A 162 1.04 18.51 -8.70
C PHE A 162 -0.15 18.15 -7.81
N CYS A 163 0.11 17.51 -6.68
CA CYS A 163 -0.92 17.04 -5.75
C CYS A 163 -1.70 18.16 -5.04
N GLY A 164 -1.44 19.44 -5.34
CA GLY A 164 -2.09 20.59 -4.72
C GLY A 164 -1.55 20.96 -3.33
N VAL A 165 -0.73 20.10 -2.71
CA VAL A 165 -0.19 20.31 -1.36
C VAL A 165 1.32 20.53 -1.42
N PRO A 166 1.87 21.58 -0.78
CA PRO A 166 3.32 21.78 -0.69
C PRO A 166 3.97 20.84 0.32
N VAL A 167 3.89 19.53 0.07
CA VAL A 167 4.32 18.43 0.96
C VAL A 167 5.78 18.60 1.41
N TRP A 168 6.63 19.22 0.59
CA TRP A 168 8.03 19.51 0.94
C TRP A 168 8.23 20.47 2.12
N LYS A 169 7.18 21.15 2.59
CA LYS A 169 7.20 22.01 3.78
C LYS A 169 6.73 21.29 5.05
N LEU A 170 6.25 20.07 4.93
CA LEU A 170 5.69 19.29 6.03
C LEU A 170 6.67 18.17 6.41
N PRO A 171 6.80 17.85 7.70
CA PRO A 171 7.44 16.62 8.13
C PRO A 171 6.48 15.43 7.90
N VAL A 172 7.01 14.21 7.75
CA VAL A 172 6.24 13.00 7.37
C VAL A 172 5.12 12.68 8.38
N GLU A 173 5.35 12.98 9.66
CA GLU A 173 4.39 12.82 10.76
C GLU A 173 3.10 13.62 10.49
N GLN A 174 3.23 14.81 9.88
CA GLN A 174 2.12 15.70 9.55
C GLN A 174 1.50 15.39 8.19
N TYR A 175 1.99 14.39 7.46
CA TYR A 175 1.38 14.04 6.20
C TYR A 175 -0.05 13.53 6.45
N THR A 176 -1.01 14.21 5.85
CA THR A 176 -2.43 13.88 5.94
C THR A 176 -2.98 13.81 4.53
N ARG A 177 -3.50 12.65 4.14
CA ARG A 177 -4.24 12.55 2.88
C ARG A 177 -5.70 12.80 3.19
N LEU A 178 -6.20 13.95 2.76
CA LEU A 178 -7.64 14.21 2.74
C LEU A 178 -8.21 13.37 1.60
N ILE A 179 -9.10 12.44 1.96
CA ILE A 179 -9.75 11.48 1.05
C ILE A 179 -11.20 11.94 0.86
#